data_AF-A0A535RCU1-F1
#
_entry.id   AF-A0A535RCU1-F1
#
_cell.length_a   1.000
_cell.length_b   1.000
_cell.length_c   1.000
_cell.angle_alpha   90.00
_cell.angle_beta   90.00
_cell.angle_gamma   90.00
#
_symmetry.space_group_name_H-M   'P 1'
#
loop_
_entity.id
_entity.type
_entity.pdbx_description
1 polymer ?
#
loop_
_entity_poly.entity_id
_entity_poly.type
_entity_poly.pdbx_seq_one_letter_code
_entity_poly.pdbx_strand_id
1 'polypeptide(L)'
;MDDILDYTEDQATIGKPAGNDLRQGMVTLPLIYALQEQPLNGRLQQIHNVLNGTPHTEEDILSIVKWVVNGVGVQQAQDDAAQYAAKARESLYHFSQSADRDILDELIDFVISRNH
;
A
#
# COMPACT_ATOMS: atom_id res chain seq x y z
N MET A 1 1.17 1.96 -5.17
CA MET A 1 2.48 2.13 -4.52
C MET A 1 2.36 3.05 -3.31
N ASP A 2 1.84 4.27 -3.43
CA ASP A 2 1.67 5.20 -2.30
C ASP A 2 0.97 4.57 -1.08
N ASP A 3 -0.20 3.96 -1.29
CA ASP A 3 -0.93 3.21 -0.25
C ASP A 3 -0.12 2.08 0.40
N ILE A 4 0.82 1.45 -0.33
CA ILE A 4 1.66 0.34 0.18
C ILE A 4 2.75 0.94 1.07
N LEU A 5 3.36 2.01 0.58
CA LEU A 5 4.44 2.75 1.23
C LEU A 5 4.00 3.34 2.57
N ASP A 6 2.74 3.78 2.69
CA ASP A 6 2.17 4.24 3.96
C ASP A 6 2.26 3.18 5.10
N TYR A 7 2.34 1.88 4.76
CA TYR A 7 2.50 0.79 5.75
C TYR A 7 3.94 0.30 5.87
N THR A 8 4.74 0.35 4.80
CA THR A 8 6.02 -0.36 4.73
C THR A 8 7.25 0.51 4.90
N GLU A 9 7.16 1.83 4.70
CA GLU A 9 8.33 2.70 4.80
C GLU A 9 8.77 2.91 6.26
N ASP A 10 10.08 2.87 6.48
CA ASP A 10 10.67 3.15 7.78
C ASP A 10 10.48 4.64 8.12
N GLN A 11 10.07 4.91 9.36
CA GLN A 11 9.98 6.27 9.89
C GLN A 11 11.30 7.03 9.70
N ALA A 12 12.43 6.34 9.74
CA ALA A 12 13.76 6.92 9.52
C ALA A 12 13.95 7.51 8.11
N THR A 13 13.30 6.96 7.09
CA THR A 13 13.49 7.35 5.68
C THR A 13 12.63 8.57 5.31
N ILE A 14 11.44 8.72 5.91
CA ILE A 14 10.44 9.74 5.51
C ILE A 14 10.12 10.75 6.60
N GLY A 15 10.57 10.51 7.82
CA GLY A 15 10.35 11.42 8.95
C GLY A 15 8.89 11.51 9.39
N LYS A 16 8.04 10.54 8.99
CA LYS A 16 6.63 10.41 9.40
C LYS A 16 6.33 9.00 9.87
N PRO A 17 5.45 8.83 10.86
CA PRO A 17 5.03 7.50 11.30
C PRO A 17 4.08 6.85 10.29
N ALA A 18 4.32 5.57 9.96
CA ALA A 18 3.47 4.76 9.09
C ALA A 18 1.99 4.78 9.51
N GLY A 19 1.08 4.57 8.57
CA GLY A 19 -0.37 4.56 8.76
C GLY A 19 -1.01 5.94 8.72
N ASN A 20 -0.46 6.88 7.93
CA ASN A 20 -1.05 8.21 7.80
C ASN A 20 -2.42 8.15 7.13
N ASP A 21 -2.65 7.25 6.17
CA ASP A 21 -3.97 7.04 5.57
C ASP A 21 -4.98 6.59 6.63
N LEU A 22 -4.56 5.66 7.49
CA LEU A 22 -5.40 5.18 8.58
C LEU A 22 -5.76 6.31 9.56
N ARG A 23 -4.81 7.19 9.91
CA ARG A 23 -5.06 8.38 10.75
C ARG A 23 -6.03 9.36 10.11
N GLN A 24 -6.08 9.43 8.79
CA GLN A 24 -7.01 10.26 8.03
C GLN A 24 -8.38 9.60 7.81
N GLY A 25 -8.59 8.39 8.37
CA GLY A 25 -9.83 7.63 8.19
C GLY A 25 -9.96 7.01 6.80
N MET A 26 -8.86 6.92 6.05
CA MET A 26 -8.85 6.31 4.73
C MET A 26 -8.70 4.79 4.84
N VAL A 27 -9.45 4.09 4.00
CA VAL A 27 -9.38 2.63 3.86
C VAL A 27 -8.74 2.32 2.51
N THR A 28 -7.47 1.97 2.55
CA THR A 28 -6.66 1.67 1.35
C THR A 28 -6.53 0.18 1.09
N LEU A 29 -6.03 -0.17 -0.09
CA LEU A 29 -6.03 -1.56 -0.58
C LEU A 29 -5.32 -2.56 0.37
N PRO A 30 -4.17 -2.23 0.99
CA PRO A 30 -3.55 -3.13 1.97
C PRO A 30 -4.48 -3.48 3.14
N LEU A 31 -5.22 -2.50 3.67
CA LEU A 31 -6.17 -2.72 4.76
C LEU A 31 -7.38 -3.54 4.30
N ILE A 32 -7.89 -3.28 3.10
CA ILE A 32 -9.02 -4.04 2.53
C ILE A 32 -8.67 -5.52 2.45
N TYR A 33 -7.47 -5.85 1.94
CA TYR A 33 -7.01 -7.23 1.84
C TYR A 33 -6.74 -7.86 3.22
N ALA A 34 -6.13 -7.14 4.15
CA ALA A 34 -5.95 -7.63 5.51
C ALA A 34 -7.30 -7.95 6.18
N LEU A 35 -8.35 -7.14 5.95
CA LEU A 35 -9.70 -7.37 6.48
C LEU A 35 -10.40 -8.60 5.88
N GLN A 36 -9.97 -9.09 4.72
CA GLN A 36 -10.49 -10.32 4.13
C GLN A 36 -9.83 -11.57 4.73
N GLU A 37 -8.69 -11.42 5.42
CA GLU A 37 -8.01 -12.50 6.12
C GLU A 37 -8.76 -12.87 7.41
N GLN A 38 -9.02 -14.17 7.60
CA GLN A 38 -9.67 -14.69 8.82
C GLN A 38 -8.71 -15.60 9.58
N PRO A 39 -8.74 -15.59 10.93
CA PRO A 39 -9.62 -14.80 11.80
C PRO A 39 -9.06 -13.40 12.11
N LEU A 40 -9.95 -12.41 12.24
CA LEU A 40 -9.59 -11.01 12.50
C LEU A 40 -9.17 -10.70 13.96
N ASN A 41 -9.27 -11.67 14.87
CA ASN A 41 -8.79 -11.58 16.26
C ASN A 41 -9.19 -10.28 17.02
N GLY A 42 -10.42 -9.78 16.84
CA GLY A 42 -10.92 -8.59 17.53
C GLY A 42 -10.48 -7.24 16.95
N ARG A 43 -9.68 -7.23 15.88
CA ARG A 43 -9.15 -6.01 15.25
C ARG A 43 -10.21 -5.14 14.59
N LEU A 44 -11.36 -5.71 14.20
CA LEU A 44 -12.46 -4.96 13.58
C LEU A 44 -12.91 -3.76 14.43
N GLN A 45 -13.02 -3.96 15.75
CA GLN A 45 -13.45 -2.87 16.64
C GLN A 45 -12.37 -1.79 16.72
N GLN A 46 -11.11 -2.17 16.77
CA GLN A 46 -9.98 -1.24 16.82
C GLN A 46 -9.88 -0.41 15.52
N ILE A 47 -9.98 -1.07 14.36
CA ILE A 47 -10.00 -0.42 13.05
C ILE A 47 -11.19 0.52 12.94
N HIS A 48 -12.39 0.07 13.33
CA HIS A 48 -13.59 0.90 13.36
C HIS A 48 -13.42 2.13 14.25
N ASN A 49 -12.77 1.99 15.40
CA ASN A 49 -12.51 3.09 16.32
C ASN A 49 -11.61 4.15 15.70
N VAL A 50 -10.52 3.72 15.04
CA VAL A 50 -9.59 4.62 14.35
C VAL A 50 -10.29 5.34 13.19
N LEU A 51 -11.01 4.60 12.33
CA LEU A 51 -11.66 5.15 11.15
C LEU A 51 -12.79 6.15 11.46
N ASN A 52 -13.48 5.98 12.60
CA ASN A 52 -14.55 6.91 13.02
C ASN A 52 -14.05 8.07 13.88
N GLY A 53 -12.75 8.22 14.07
CA GLY A 53 -12.18 9.28 14.90
C GLY A 53 -12.56 9.16 16.37
N THR A 54 -12.97 7.97 16.83
CA THR A 54 -13.14 7.72 18.26
C THR A 54 -11.77 7.77 18.96
N PRO A 55 -11.70 8.08 20.27
CA PRO A 55 -10.42 8.13 20.96
C PRO A 55 -9.61 6.85 20.79
N HIS A 56 -8.39 6.98 20.27
CA HIS A 56 -7.44 5.91 20.05
C HIS A 56 -6.02 6.41 20.35
N THR A 57 -5.11 5.47 20.53
CA THR A 57 -3.70 5.75 20.78
C THR A 57 -2.88 5.59 19.50
N GLU A 58 -1.69 6.19 19.48
CA GLU A 58 -0.71 5.93 18.43
C GLU A 58 -0.33 4.43 18.36
N GLU A 59 -0.30 3.76 19.51
CA GLU A 59 -0.04 2.32 19.57
C GLU A 59 -1.16 1.49 18.93
N ASP A 60 -2.41 1.96 18.97
CA ASP A 60 -3.51 1.31 18.26
C ASP A 60 -3.27 1.31 16.74
N ILE A 61 -2.91 2.48 16.20
CA ILE A 61 -2.59 2.65 14.77
C ILE A 61 -1.42 1.75 14.37
N LEU A 62 -0.31 1.81 15.12
CA LEU A 62 0.87 1.01 14.82
C LEU A 62 0.60 -0.50 14.93
N SER A 63 -0.30 -0.92 15.83
CA SER A 63 -0.71 -2.32 15.94
C SER A 63 -1.52 -2.81 14.74
N ILE A 64 -2.32 -1.93 14.12
CA ILE A 64 -3.06 -2.20 12.88
C ILE A 64 -2.08 -2.25 11.71
N VAL A 65 -1.18 -1.26 11.59
CA VAL A 65 -0.14 -1.23 10.56
C VAL A 65 0.70 -2.51 10.59
N LYS A 66 1.20 -2.88 11.77
CA LYS A 66 1.98 -4.11 11.96
C LYS A 66 1.20 -5.37 11.56
N TRP A 67 -0.11 -5.38 11.73
CA TRP A 67 -0.92 -6.51 11.31
C TRP A 67 -1.11 -6.58 9.81
N VAL A 68 -1.39 -5.44 9.16
CA VAL A 68 -1.48 -5.36 7.71
C VAL A 68 -0.17 -5.79 7.05
N VAL A 69 0.98 -5.35 7.60
CA VAL A 69 2.32 -5.70 7.11
C VAL A 69 2.67 -7.18 7.31
N ASN A 70 2.28 -7.78 8.45
CA ASN A 70 2.58 -9.19 8.73
C ASN A 70 1.57 -10.17 8.12
N GLY A 71 0.42 -9.68 7.67
CA GLY A 71 -0.61 -10.47 7.00
C GLY A 71 -0.44 -10.47 5.47
N VAL A 72 -1.51 -10.81 4.76
CA VAL A 72 -1.48 -10.85 3.28
C VAL A 72 -1.70 -9.50 2.60
N GLY A 73 -2.09 -8.47 3.37
CA GLY A 73 -2.61 -7.21 2.83
C GLY A 73 -1.63 -6.46 1.93
N VAL A 74 -0.40 -6.26 2.42
CA VAL A 74 0.67 -5.57 1.67
C VAL A 74 1.04 -6.35 0.41
N GLN A 75 1.24 -7.66 0.54
CA GLN A 75 1.65 -8.50 -0.59
C GLN A 75 0.59 -8.50 -1.71
N GLN A 76 -0.70 -8.64 -1.38
CA GLN A 76 -1.75 -8.61 -2.39
C GLN A 76 -1.86 -7.25 -3.09
N ALA A 77 -1.68 -6.15 -2.36
CA ALA A 77 -1.63 -4.82 -2.98
C ALA A 77 -0.40 -4.65 -3.91
N GLN A 78 0.74 -5.25 -3.57
CA GLN A 78 1.93 -5.28 -4.43
C GLN A 78 1.69 -6.13 -5.69
N ASP A 79 1.02 -7.27 -5.57
CA ASP A 79 0.67 -8.12 -6.71
C ASP A 79 -0.25 -7.39 -7.70
N ASP A 80 -1.21 -6.61 -7.20
CA ASP A 80 -2.06 -5.75 -8.02
C ASP A 80 -1.24 -4.64 -8.72
N ALA A 81 -0.33 -3.99 -7.99
CA ALA A 81 0.56 -2.98 -8.59
C ALA A 81 1.41 -3.57 -9.73
N ALA A 82 1.95 -4.79 -9.54
CA ALA A 82 2.70 -5.50 -10.57
C ALA A 82 1.84 -5.86 -11.79
N GLN A 83 0.58 -6.28 -11.58
CA GLN A 83 -0.37 -6.53 -12.67
C GLN A 83 -0.68 -5.25 -13.46
N TYR A 84 -0.86 -4.11 -12.79
CA TYR A 84 -1.08 -2.84 -13.47
C TYR A 84 0.15 -2.38 -14.27
N ALA A 85 1.36 -2.59 -13.75
CA ALA A 85 2.60 -2.33 -14.47
C ALA A 85 2.72 -3.20 -15.73
N ALA A 86 2.39 -4.49 -15.64
CA ALA A 86 2.35 -5.37 -16.80
C ALA A 86 1.36 -4.89 -17.88
N LYS A 87 0.15 -4.48 -17.49
CA LYS A 87 -0.85 -3.92 -18.42
C LYS A 87 -0.38 -2.60 -19.06
N ALA A 88 0.31 -1.75 -18.30
CA ALA A 88 0.89 -0.52 -18.83
C ALA A 88 1.95 -0.82 -19.90
N ARG A 89 2.82 -1.81 -19.65
CA ARG A 89 3.84 -2.26 -20.61
C ARG A 89 3.23 -2.88 -21.86
N GLU A 90 2.22 -3.74 -21.72
CA GLU A 90 1.47 -4.27 -22.86
C GLU A 90 0.86 -3.16 -23.72
N SER A 91 0.38 -2.09 -23.10
CA SER A 91 -0.15 -0.93 -23.83
C SER A 91 0.93 -0.22 -24.65
N LEU A 92 2.17 -0.13 -24.14
CA LEU A 92 3.31 0.46 -24.87
C LEU A 92 3.70 -0.36 -26.10
N TYR A 93 3.52 -1.68 -26.09
CA TYR A 93 3.89 -2.55 -27.21
C TYR A 93 3.02 -2.41 -28.45
N HIS A 94 1.93 -1.64 -28.37
CA HIS A 94 1.15 -1.22 -29.54
C HIS A 94 1.87 -0.16 -30.38
N PHE A 95 2.89 0.49 -29.83
CA PHE A 95 3.71 1.48 -30.51
C PHE A 95 5.02 0.89 -30.98
N SER A 96 5.54 1.37 -32.12
CA SER A 96 6.87 1.04 -32.61
C SER A 96 7.95 1.39 -31.57
N GLN A 97 9.05 0.63 -31.57
CA GLN A 97 10.21 0.92 -30.72
C GLN A 97 10.75 2.33 -30.99
N SER A 98 10.91 3.10 -29.93
CA SER A 98 11.48 4.45 -29.95
C SER A 98 12.09 4.79 -28.59
N ALA A 99 12.92 5.84 -28.53
CA ALA A 99 13.50 6.32 -27.28
C ALA A 99 12.40 6.74 -26.28
N ASP A 100 11.32 7.35 -26.75
CA ASP A 100 10.18 7.73 -25.90
C ASP A 100 9.49 6.51 -25.29
N ARG A 101 9.37 5.42 -26.07
CA ARG A 101 8.80 4.15 -25.58
C ARG A 101 9.68 3.55 -24.48
N ASP A 102 11.00 3.57 -24.68
CA ASP A 102 11.96 3.07 -23.69
C ASP A 102 11.90 3.86 -22.38
N ILE A 103 11.83 5.20 -22.46
CA ILE A 103 11.69 6.06 -21.28
C ILE A 103 10.40 5.73 -20.50
N LEU A 104 9.29 5.49 -21.20
CA LEU A 104 8.03 5.12 -20.54
C LEU A 104 8.09 3.73 -19.90
N ASP A 105 8.79 2.78 -20.50
CA ASP A 105 8.99 1.45 -19.92
C ASP A 105 9.86 1.52 -18.66
N GLU A 106 10.96 2.29 -18.70
CA GLU A 106 11.80 2.58 -17.52
C GLU A 106 11.01 3.28 -16.41
N LEU A 107 10.11 4.21 -16.77
CA LEU A 107 9.25 4.89 -15.80
C LEU A 107 8.30 3.92 -15.08
N ILE A 108 7.77 2.91 -15.78
CA ILE A 108 6.94 1.86 -15.16
C ILE A 108 7.74 1.14 -14.08
N ASP A 109 8.97 0.72 -14.39
CA ASP A 109 9.84 0.05 -13.43
C ASP A 109 10.17 0.95 -12.25
N PHE A 110 10.51 2.21 -12.50
CA PHE A 110 10.78 3.19 -11.44
C PHE A 110 9.60 3.35 -10.47
N VAL A 111 8.37 3.39 -10.97
CA VAL A 111 7.17 3.56 -10.13
C VAL A 111 6.97 2.34 -9.22
N ILE A 112 7.12 1.12 -9.73
CA ILE A 112 6.90 -0.12 -8.94
C ILE A 112 8.08 -0.49 -8.04
N SER A 113 9.30 -0.06 -8.37
CA SER A 113 10.51 -0.39 -7.61
C SER A 113 10.78 0.57 -6.46
N ARG A 114 9.87 1.51 -6.15
CA ARG A 114 10.01 2.41 -4.99
C ARG A 114 10.03 1.57 -3.71
N ASN A 115 11.23 1.22 -3.27
CA ASN A 115 11.62 0.78 -1.94
C ASN A 115 12.87 1.63 -1.62
N HIS A 116 12.70 2.74 -0.92
CA HIS A 116 13.82 3.57 -0.46
C HIS A 116 14.07 3.35 1.03
#